data_AF-A0AAN8V019-F1
#
_entry.id   AF-A0AAN8V019-F1
#
_cell.length_a   1.000
_cell.length_b   1.000
_cell.length_c   1.000
_cell.angle_alpha   90.00
_cell.angle_beta   90.00
_cell.angle_gamma   90.00
#
_symmetry.space_group_name_H-M   'P 1'
#
loop_
_entity.id
_entity.type
_entity.pdbx_description
1 polymer ?
#
loop_
_entity_poly.entity_id
_entity_poly.type
_entity_poly.pdbx_seq_one_letter_code
_entity_poly.pdbx_strand_id
1 'polypeptide(L)'
;MSGRRSRSTQASAVSRITDDQINDLVSKLQQLLPEIRDRCSDKVSAARVLQETCNYIRSLHREVDDLSERLSELLATADPAQAAIIRNLLMQ
;
A
#
# COMPACT_ATOMS: atom_id res chain seq x y z
N MET A 1 23.24 20.56 53.12
CA MET A 1 22.41 21.63 52.50
C MET A 1 23.17 22.09 51.26
N SER A 2 22.88 21.75 50.02
CA SER A 2 21.60 21.54 49.35
C SER A 2 21.77 20.59 48.16
N GLY A 3 20.85 19.64 48.01
CA GLY A 3 20.79 18.77 46.85
C GLY A 3 20.31 19.55 45.62
N ARG A 4 21.14 19.60 44.57
CA ARG A 4 20.66 19.86 43.21
C ARG A 4 20.36 18.53 42.56
N ARG A 5 19.11 18.08 42.70
CA ARG A 5 18.55 16.98 41.91
C ARG A 5 18.48 17.49 40.47
N SER A 6 19.45 17.10 39.65
CA SER A 6 19.34 17.17 38.19
C SER A 6 18.13 16.34 37.79
N ARG A 7 17.02 17.05 37.55
CA ARG A 7 15.77 16.46 37.11
C ARG A 7 16.04 15.88 35.74
N SER A 8 16.11 14.56 35.67
CA SER A 8 15.92 13.78 34.46
C SER A 8 14.56 14.14 33.90
N THR A 9 14.51 15.16 33.04
CA THR A 9 13.43 15.29 32.08
C THR A 9 13.67 14.19 31.06
N GLN A 10 13.25 12.99 31.45
CA GLN A 10 12.85 11.94 30.54
C GLN A 10 11.63 12.51 29.80
N ALA A 11 11.90 13.42 28.87
CA ALA A 11 10.98 13.76 27.82
C ALA A 11 10.87 12.46 27.04
N SER A 12 9.86 11.66 27.39
CA SER A 12 9.32 10.63 26.54
C SER A 12 9.00 11.32 25.22
N ALA A 13 10.01 11.36 24.35
CA ALA A 13 9.92 11.84 23.00
C ALA A 13 8.97 10.86 22.31
N VAL A 14 7.67 11.13 22.40
CA VAL A 14 6.74 10.72 21.37
C VAL A 14 7.40 11.21 20.10
N SER A 15 8.00 10.29 19.35
CA SER A 15 8.81 10.59 18.17
C SER A 15 7.94 11.39 17.23
N ARG A 16 8.09 12.72 17.27
CA ARG A 16 7.28 13.60 16.44
C ARG A 16 7.74 13.34 15.02
N ILE A 17 6.85 12.76 14.23
CA ILE A 17 7.06 12.54 12.80
C ILE A 17 7.49 13.90 12.22
N THR A 18 8.64 13.92 11.56
CA THR A 18 9.19 15.14 10.94
C THR A 18 8.64 15.31 9.53
N ASP A 19 8.60 16.54 9.03
CA ASP A 19 8.16 16.83 7.66
C ASP A 19 8.99 16.08 6.61
N ASP A 20 10.29 15.88 6.86
CA ASP A 20 11.17 15.08 5.99
C ASP A 20 10.72 13.61 5.91
N GLN A 21 10.30 13.02 7.04
CA GLN A 21 9.76 11.65 7.06
C GLN A 21 8.44 11.56 6.28
N ILE A 22 7.60 12.59 6.37
CA ILE A 22 6.34 12.66 5.61
C ILE A 22 6.65 12.75 4.11
N ASN A 23 7.61 13.59 3.71
CA ASN A 23 8.02 13.74 2.31
C ASN A 23 8.64 12.45 1.74
N ASP A 24 9.45 11.73 2.52
CA ASP A 24 10.00 10.42 2.11
C ASP A 24 8.89 9.38 1.87
N LEU A 25 7.90 9.31 2.78
CA LEU A 25 6.75 8.41 2.62
C LEU A 25 5.90 8.76 1.39
N VAL A 26 5.63 10.04 1.16
CA VAL A 26 4.90 10.50 -0.03
C VAL A 26 5.68 10.16 -1.30
N SER A 27 7.01 10.33 -1.31
CA SER A 27 7.87 9.97 -2.44
C SER A 27 7.83 8.47 -2.74
N LYS A 28 7.83 7.62 -1.71
CA LYS A 28 7.67 6.16 -1.85
C LYS A 28 6.30 5.80 -2.43
N LEU A 29 5.22 6.44 -1.97
CA LEU A 29 3.88 6.22 -2.52
C LEU A 29 3.80 6.61 -4.00
N GLN A 30 4.40 7.73 -4.40
CA GLN A 30 4.43 8.15 -5.81
C GLN A 30 5.09 7.10 -6.72
N GLN A 31 6.17 6.46 -6.28
CA GLN A 31 6.88 5.43 -7.06
C GLN A 31 6.03 4.17 -7.32
N LEU A 32 5.07 3.89 -6.44
CA LEU A 32 4.18 2.73 -6.55
C LEU A 32 2.93 3.02 -7.39
N LEU A 33 2.69 4.28 -7.77
CA LEU A 33 1.48 4.67 -8.49
C LEU A 33 1.72 4.79 -10.00
N PRO A 34 1.12 3.90 -10.81
CA PRO A 34 1.30 3.93 -12.26
C PRO A 34 0.79 5.26 -12.87
N GLU A 35 -0.36 5.75 -12.40
CA GLU A 35 -1.00 7.01 -12.84
C GLU A 35 -0.13 8.26 -12.62
N ILE A 36 0.68 8.28 -11.56
CA ILE A 36 1.57 9.42 -11.26
C ILE A 36 2.86 9.31 -12.07
N ARG A 37 3.35 8.09 -12.32
CA ARG A 37 4.55 7.86 -13.12
C ARG A 37 4.39 8.34 -14.56
N ASP A 38 3.20 8.18 -15.14
CA ASP A 38 2.92 8.58 -16.52
C ASP A 38 2.60 10.07 -16.67
N ARG A 39 2.21 10.75 -15.57
CA ARG A 39 1.99 12.20 -15.52
C ARG A 39 3.16 12.93 -14.85
N CYS A 40 4.36 12.59 -15.30
CA CYS A 40 5.60 13.19 -14.84
C CYS A 40 5.74 14.63 -15.37
N SER A 41 5.20 15.65 -14.67
CA SER A 41 5.78 17.00 -14.78
C SER A 41 5.29 18.06 -13.79
N ASP A 42 4.16 17.89 -13.09
CA ASP A 42 3.65 18.97 -12.23
C ASP A 42 3.67 18.58 -10.76
N LYS A 43 4.02 19.53 -9.89
CA LYS A 43 4.08 19.37 -8.42
C LYS A 43 2.77 18.77 -7.89
N VAL A 44 2.71 17.45 -7.78
CA VAL A 44 1.57 16.72 -7.21
C VAL A 44 1.60 16.93 -5.69
N SER A 45 0.55 17.53 -5.14
CA SER A 45 0.45 17.71 -3.69
C SER A 45 0.39 16.37 -2.96
N ALA A 46 0.88 16.32 -1.72
CA ALA A 46 0.80 15.11 -0.89
C ALA A 46 -0.65 14.58 -0.77
N ALA A 47 -1.63 15.49 -0.67
CA ALA A 47 -3.05 15.13 -0.65
C ALA A 47 -3.48 14.38 -1.93
N ARG A 48 -3.01 14.82 -3.10
CA ARG A 48 -3.31 14.15 -4.36
C ARG A 48 -2.62 12.80 -4.47
N VAL A 49 -1.37 12.68 -4.02
CA VAL A 49 -0.68 11.37 -3.96
C VAL A 49 -1.48 10.38 -3.12
N LEU A 50 -1.88 10.77 -1.92
CA LEU A 50 -2.67 9.92 -1.02
C LEU A 50 -4.01 9.54 -1.65
N GLN A 51 -4.68 10.48 -2.31
CA GLN A 51 -5.93 10.20 -3.02
C GLN A 51 -5.74 9.16 -4.13
N GLU A 52 -4.72 9.32 -4.96
CA GLU A 52 -4.41 8.35 -6.01
C GLU A 52 -3.99 7.00 -5.43
N THR A 53 -3.26 6.97 -4.30
CA THR A 53 -2.98 5.73 -3.57
C THR A 53 -4.28 5.03 -3.17
N CYS A 54 -5.23 5.74 -2.57
CA CYS A 54 -6.51 5.16 -2.18
C CYS A 54 -7.37 4.74 -3.38
N ASN A 55 -7.25 5.42 -4.52
CA ASN A 55 -7.92 5.02 -5.76
C ASN A 55 -7.30 3.73 -6.31
N TYR A 56 -5.97 3.65 -6.37
CA TYR A 56 -5.25 2.51 -6.88
C TYR A 56 -5.45 1.25 -6.03
N ILE A 57 -5.45 1.37 -4.70
CA ILE A 57 -5.81 0.25 -3.82
C ILE A 57 -7.23 -0.26 -4.13
N ARG A 58 -8.19 0.66 -4.35
CA ARG A 58 -9.57 0.29 -4.70
C ARG A 58 -9.66 -0.37 -6.07
N SER A 59 -8.87 0.06 -7.06
CA SER A 59 -8.86 -0.60 -8.37
C SER A 59 -8.24 -1.99 -8.27
N LEU A 60 -7.11 -2.13 -7.56
CA LEU A 60 -6.46 -3.43 -7.33
C LEU A 60 -7.39 -4.43 -6.64
N HIS A 61 -8.13 -4.01 -5.61
CA HIS A 61 -9.10 -4.90 -4.97
C HIS A 61 -10.19 -5.36 -5.95
N ARG A 62 -10.72 -4.46 -6.78
CA ARG A 62 -11.70 -4.81 -7.81
C ARG A 62 -11.13 -5.76 -8.84
N GLU A 63 -9.92 -5.51 -9.33
CA GLU A 63 -9.25 -6.39 -10.29
C GLU A 63 -9.04 -7.80 -9.71
N VAL A 64 -8.66 -7.90 -8.43
CA VAL A 64 -8.53 -9.18 -7.73
C VAL A 64 -9.88 -9.88 -7.61
N ASP A 65 -10.94 -9.17 -7.23
CA ASP A 65 -12.29 -9.71 -7.11
C ASP A 65 -12.81 -10.22 -8.47
N ASP A 66 -12.70 -9.40 -9.53
CA ASP A 66 -13.13 -9.73 -10.89
C ASP A 66 -12.35 -10.94 -11.46
N LEU A 67 -11.04 -10.99 -11.22
CA LEU A 67 -10.20 -12.13 -11.61
C LEU A 67 -10.58 -13.39 -10.84
N SER A 68 -10.90 -13.27 -9.54
CA SER A 68 -11.32 -14.38 -8.70
C SER A 68 -12.65 -14.97 -9.16
N GLU A 69 -13.62 -14.12 -9.49
CA GLU A 69 -14.92 -14.52 -10.03
C GLU A 69 -14.75 -15.24 -11.38
N ARG A 70 -14.04 -14.62 -12.32
CA ARG A 70 -13.79 -15.21 -13.65
C ARG A 70 -13.06 -16.56 -13.55
N LEU A 71 -12.11 -16.69 -12.64
CA LEU A 71 -11.41 -17.94 -12.39
C LEU A 71 -12.34 -19.01 -11.80
N SER A 72 -13.23 -18.61 -10.89
CA SER A 72 -14.24 -19.50 -10.31
C SER A 72 -15.21 -20.03 -11.37
N GLU A 73 -15.66 -19.17 -12.29
CA GLU A 73 -16.49 -19.57 -13.43
C GLU A 73 -15.77 -20.54 -14.37
N LEU A 74 -14.52 -20.21 -14.74
CA LEU A 74 -13.70 -21.10 -15.57
C LEU A 74 -13.51 -22.47 -14.93
N LEU A 75 -13.23 -22.52 -13.63
CA LEU A 75 -13.10 -23.78 -12.88
C LEU A 75 -14.43 -24.56 -12.78
N ALA A 76 -15.57 -23.88 -12.74
CA ALA A 76 -16.88 -24.52 -12.72
C ALA A 76 -17.25 -25.15 -14.07
N THR A 77 -16.77 -24.57 -15.18
CA THR A 77 -16.97 -25.11 -16.54
C THR A 77 -15.93 -26.16 -16.96
N ALA A 78 -14.79 -26.23 -16.27
CA ALA A 78 -13.72 -27.17 -16.58
C ALA A 78 -14.05 -28.60 -16.11
N ASP A 79 -13.58 -29.59 -16.87
CA ASP A 79 -13.61 -31.00 -16.46
C ASP A 79 -12.87 -31.19 -15.12
N PRO A 80 -13.32 -32.10 -14.21
CA PRO A 80 -12.73 -32.25 -12.89
C PRO A 80 -11.22 -32.53 -12.90
N ALA A 81 -10.71 -33.23 -13.91
CA ALA A 81 -9.28 -33.49 -14.05
C ALA A 81 -8.50 -32.22 -14.41
N GLN A 82 -9.03 -31.40 -15.32
CA GLN A 82 -8.43 -30.11 -15.69
C GLN A 82 -8.51 -29.09 -14.54
N ALA A 83 -9.64 -29.01 -13.85
CA ALA A 83 -9.81 -28.15 -12.69
C ALA A 83 -8.83 -28.51 -11.56
N ALA A 84 -8.54 -29.80 -11.35
CA ALA A 84 -7.55 -30.25 -10.37
C ALA A 84 -6.12 -29.82 -10.74
N ILE A 85 -5.74 -29.87 -12.03
CA ILE A 85 -4.43 -29.39 -12.49
C ILE A 85 -4.31 -27.88 -12.27
N ILE A 86 -5.32 -27.10 -12.65
CA ILE A 86 -5.33 -25.64 -12.49
C ILE A 86 -5.20 -25.25 -11.00
N ARG A 87 -5.94 -25.90 -10.09
CA ARG A 87 -5.80 -25.66 -8.64
C ARG A 87 -4.39 -25.96 -8.13
N ASN A 88 -3.76 -27.04 -8.59
CA ASN A 88 -2.39 -27.38 -8.20
C ASN A 88 -1.36 -26.36 -8.72
N LEU A 89 -1.57 -25.75 -9.88
CA LEU A 89 -0.70 -24.70 -10.41
C LEU A 89 -0.82 -23.37 -9.64
N LEU A 90 -2.02 -23.05 -9.13
CA LEU A 90 -2.28 -21.80 -8.40
C LEU A 90 -1.85 -21.85 -6.92
N MET A 91 -1.68 -23.04 -6.35
CA MET A 91 -1.32 -23.25 -4.94
C MET A 91 0.20 -23.45 -4.72
N GLN A 92 1.03 -23.25 -5.75
CA GLN A 92 2.50 -23.29 -5.70
C GLN A 92 3.08 -21.90 -5.45
#